data_AF-A4WH22-F1
#
_entry.id   AF-A4WH22-F1
#
_cell.length_a   1.000
_cell.length_b   1.000
_cell.length_c   1.000
_cell.angle_alpha   90.00
_cell.angle_beta   90.00
_cell.angle_gamma   90.00
#
_symmetry.space_group_name_H-M   'P 1'
#
loop_
_entity.id
_entity.type
_entity.pdbx_description
1 polymer ?
#
loop_
_entity_poly.entity_id
_entity_poly.type
_entity_poly.pdbx_seq_one_letter_code
_entity_poly.pdbx_strand_id
1 'polypeptide(L)'
;MYIELFVVAGQSAELENSLKKVVEDLRGQVQRPDKIRLATVKIRPDAVDQVLRLVGEPPERVPPHYRSLVNMLKKYGITRFPAVVVDGVKVGEGDVAVENVLRAIQDRARAEFPELASLELVPPRPTPAPVQPVVKELPPPQPVASPPPPPPAPPPPPPPPEITPVEAVSPRAEPKPIEPSPPPPPPAIAPPPPLPPPPVAPRALTAVVKLVLGRPDNCGECAYYGQLTSRCFLFGFAVSNPASPPCKQYARSGG
;
A
#
# COMPACT_ATOMS: atom_id res chain seq x y z
N MET A 1 4.87 17.48 3.86
CA MET A 1 3.42 17.73 3.91
C MET A 1 2.71 16.66 4.73
N TYR A 2 2.44 16.95 5.99
CA TYR A 2 1.65 16.10 6.90
C TYR A 2 0.29 16.74 7.18
N ILE A 3 -0.79 16.12 6.71
CA ILE A 3 -2.15 16.63 6.80
C ILE A 3 -2.92 15.81 7.82
N GLU A 4 -3.46 16.45 8.86
CA GLU A 4 -4.26 15.83 9.91
C GLU A 4 -5.70 16.35 9.84
N LEU A 5 -6.63 15.45 9.53
CA LEU A 5 -8.07 15.71 9.45
C LEU A 5 -8.77 15.15 10.69
N PHE A 6 -9.33 16.02 11.53
CA PHE A 6 -10.11 15.66 12.71
C PHE A 6 -11.61 15.80 12.39
N VAL A 7 -12.34 14.68 12.39
CA VAL A 7 -13.75 14.62 11.98
C VAL A 7 -14.58 13.77 12.94
N VAL A 8 -15.86 14.10 13.08
CA VAL A 8 -16.83 13.28 13.80
C VAL A 8 -17.28 12.13 12.89
N ALA A 9 -17.29 10.91 13.40
CA ALA A 9 -17.65 9.72 12.65
C ALA A 9 -19.11 9.81 12.15
N GLY A 10 -19.30 9.67 10.83
CA GLY A 10 -20.61 9.83 10.18
C GLY A 10 -20.94 11.27 9.75
N GLN A 11 -20.12 12.27 10.11
CA GLN A 11 -20.26 13.66 9.70
C GLN A 11 -19.11 14.06 8.76
N SER A 12 -19.29 15.15 8.00
CA SER A 12 -18.26 15.73 7.12
C SER A 12 -17.64 14.75 6.10
N ALA A 13 -18.38 13.72 5.67
CA ALA A 13 -17.89 12.70 4.73
C ALA A 13 -17.47 13.28 3.37
N GLU A 14 -18.10 14.37 2.93
CA GLU A 14 -17.72 15.13 1.75
C GLU A 14 -16.31 15.74 1.89
N LEU A 15 -16.03 16.42 3.01
CA LEU A 15 -14.69 16.95 3.31
C LEU A 15 -13.65 15.83 3.37
N GLU A 16 -13.96 14.69 3.99
CA GLU A 16 -13.05 13.54 4.06
C GLU A 16 -12.73 12.97 2.66
N ASN A 17 -13.73 12.81 1.80
CA ASN A 17 -13.55 12.28 0.45
C ASN A 17 -12.84 13.28 -0.47
N SER A 18 -13.15 14.57 -0.36
CA SER A 18 -12.50 15.65 -1.10
C SER A 18 -11.04 15.84 -0.70
N LEU A 19 -10.70 15.77 0.60
CA LEU A 19 -9.30 15.78 1.05
C LEU A 19 -8.52 14.59 0.50
N LYS A 20 -9.08 13.38 0.55
CA LYS A 20 -8.43 12.19 -0.05
C LYS A 20 -8.18 12.40 -1.54
N LYS A 21 -9.19 12.85 -2.30
CA LYS A 21 -9.07 13.08 -3.73
C LYS A 21 -7.95 14.07 -4.07
N VAL A 22 -7.87 15.19 -3.35
CA VAL A 22 -6.80 16.19 -3.58
C VAL A 22 -5.44 15.69 -3.09
N VAL A 23 -5.36 14.87 -2.04
CA VAL A 23 -4.09 14.25 -1.62
C VAL A 23 -3.58 13.23 -2.63
N GLU A 24 -4.44 12.40 -3.21
CA GLU A 24 -4.03 11.47 -4.29
C GLU A 24 -3.68 12.20 -5.58
N ASP A 25 -4.40 13.29 -5.93
CA ASP A 25 -4.08 14.14 -7.07
C ASP A 25 -2.70 14.82 -6.91
N LEU A 26 -2.44 15.44 -5.76
CA LEU A 26 -1.12 16.01 -5.42
C LEU A 26 -0.02 14.95 -5.45
N ARG A 27 -0.28 13.72 -4.96
CA ARG A 27 0.66 12.58 -5.04
C ARG A 27 0.94 12.16 -6.49
N GLY A 28 -0.03 12.27 -7.39
CA GLY A 28 0.17 12.02 -8.82
C GLY A 28 1.00 13.10 -9.53
N GLN A 29 1.07 14.32 -8.96
CA GLN A 29 1.75 15.48 -9.56
C GLN A 29 3.18 15.71 -9.02
N VAL A 30 3.52 15.23 -7.82
CA VAL A 30 4.89 15.38 -7.25
C VAL A 30 5.78 14.17 -7.54
N GLN A 31 7.09 14.38 -7.71
CA GLN A 31 8.08 13.28 -7.83
C GLN A 31 8.22 12.44 -6.55
N ARG A 32 7.75 12.94 -5.40
CA ARG A 32 7.91 12.31 -4.08
C ARG A 32 6.57 12.19 -3.33
N PRO A 33 5.66 11.29 -3.76
CA PRO A 33 4.35 11.11 -3.12
C PRO A 33 4.44 10.64 -1.66
N ASP A 34 5.55 10.03 -1.27
CA ASP A 34 5.89 9.64 0.10
C ASP A 34 5.93 10.81 1.09
N LYS A 35 6.30 12.02 0.61
CA LYS A 35 6.31 13.25 1.41
C LYS A 35 4.92 13.82 1.71
N ILE A 36 3.88 13.34 1.04
CA ILE A 36 2.49 13.77 1.23
C ILE A 36 1.75 12.69 2.00
N ARG A 37 1.41 12.96 3.27
CA ARG A 37 0.74 12.01 4.16
C ARG A 37 -0.55 12.62 4.71
N LEU A 38 -1.65 11.92 4.52
CA LEU A 38 -2.94 12.22 5.15
C LEU A 38 -3.19 11.26 6.32
N ALA A 39 -3.50 11.81 7.48
CA ALA A 39 -4.04 11.11 8.64
C ALA A 39 -5.48 11.59 8.89
N THR A 40 -6.38 10.66 9.20
CA THR A 40 -7.78 10.99 9.52
C THR A 40 -8.14 10.46 10.90
N VAL A 41 -8.36 11.37 11.84
CA VAL A 41 -8.69 11.11 13.23
C VAL A 41 -10.22 11.16 13.36
N LYS A 42 -10.84 9.99 13.38
CA LYS A 42 -12.30 9.85 13.52
C LYS A 42 -12.70 9.77 14.99
N ILE A 43 -13.46 10.76 15.44
CA ILE A 43 -13.96 10.90 16.81
C ILE A 43 -15.40 10.38 16.82
N ARG A 44 -15.78 9.50 17.73
CA ARG A 44 -17.18 9.04 17.80
C ARG A 44 -18.09 10.21 18.25
N PRO A 45 -19.33 10.34 17.75
CA PRO A 45 -20.23 11.44 18.13
C PRO A 45 -20.51 11.51 19.63
N ASP A 46 -20.64 10.36 20.32
CA ASP A 46 -20.81 10.29 21.78
C ASP A 46 -19.61 10.84 22.57
N ALA A 47 -18.42 10.83 21.96
CA ALA A 47 -17.18 11.25 22.59
C ALA A 47 -16.82 12.73 22.31
N VAL A 48 -17.51 13.42 21.40
CA VAL A 48 -17.14 14.79 20.98
C VAL A 48 -17.16 15.77 22.15
N ASP A 49 -18.30 15.90 22.83
CA ASP A 49 -18.45 16.73 24.03
C ASP A 49 -17.46 16.36 25.13
N GLN A 50 -17.23 15.06 25.34
CA GLN A 50 -16.31 14.57 26.36
C GLN A 50 -14.88 15.00 26.04
N VAL A 51 -14.43 14.79 24.80
CA VAL A 51 -13.08 15.17 24.33
C VAL A 51 -12.89 16.68 24.40
N LEU A 52 -13.86 17.48 23.94
CA LEU A 52 -13.77 18.95 23.97
C LEU A 52 -13.71 19.50 25.40
N ARG A 53 -14.46 18.92 26.36
CA ARG A 53 -14.34 19.28 27.78
C ARG A 53 -12.95 18.91 28.34
N LEU A 54 -12.41 17.76 27.96
CA LEU A 54 -11.07 17.31 28.36
C LEU A 54 -9.93 18.16 27.76
N VAL A 55 -10.16 18.96 26.71
CA VAL A 55 -9.21 19.97 26.22
C VAL A 55 -8.98 21.09 27.27
N GLY A 56 -9.90 21.31 28.21
CA GLY A 56 -9.69 22.22 29.35
C GLY A 56 -8.92 21.60 30.53
N GLU A 57 -9.08 20.29 30.76
CA GLU A 57 -8.59 19.61 31.97
C GLU A 57 -7.07 19.32 31.96
N PRO A 58 -6.37 19.31 33.10
CA PRO A 58 -4.96 18.92 33.18
C PRO A 58 -4.73 17.46 32.74
N PRO A 59 -3.56 17.13 32.16
CA PRO A 59 -3.32 15.83 31.52
C PRO A 59 -3.38 14.62 32.48
N GLU A 60 -3.41 14.82 33.79
CA GLU A 60 -3.59 13.82 34.85
C GLU A 60 -5.05 13.35 34.95
N ARG A 61 -6.01 14.24 34.64
CA ARG A 61 -7.45 13.95 34.65
C ARG A 61 -7.97 13.41 33.32
N VAL A 62 -7.19 13.51 32.25
CA VAL A 62 -7.57 13.01 30.92
C VAL A 62 -7.42 11.49 30.86
N PRO A 63 -8.49 10.71 30.58
CA PRO A 63 -8.42 9.25 30.48
C PRO A 63 -7.34 8.79 29.47
N PRO A 64 -6.58 7.71 29.74
CA PRO A 64 -5.44 7.31 28.91
C PRO A 64 -5.74 7.16 27.42
N HIS A 65 -6.94 6.67 27.07
CA HIS A 65 -7.38 6.49 25.69
C HIS A 65 -7.66 7.82 24.94
N TYR A 66 -8.02 8.89 25.64
CA TYR A 66 -8.17 10.23 25.06
C TYR A 66 -6.90 11.09 25.17
N ARG A 67 -5.93 10.71 26.02
CA ARG A 67 -4.75 11.53 26.35
C ARG A 67 -3.95 11.98 25.13
N SER A 68 -3.77 11.10 24.15
CA SER A 68 -3.09 11.43 22.88
C SER A 68 -3.90 12.43 22.04
N LEU A 69 -5.19 12.16 21.84
CA LEU A 69 -6.11 13.02 21.09
C LEU A 69 -6.19 14.42 21.71
N VAL A 70 -6.45 14.51 23.01
CA VAL A 70 -6.56 15.77 23.75
C VAL A 70 -5.25 16.57 23.68
N ASN A 71 -4.08 15.90 23.75
CA ASN A 71 -2.79 16.58 23.58
C ASN A 71 -2.60 17.15 22.16
N MET A 72 -3.06 16.46 21.11
CA MET A 72 -3.02 16.98 19.73
C MET A 72 -3.98 18.17 19.56
N LEU A 73 -5.21 18.07 20.08
CA LEU A 73 -6.19 19.16 20.03
C LEU A 73 -5.69 20.41 20.77
N LYS A 74 -5.08 20.25 21.96
CA LYS A 74 -4.39 21.33 22.68
C LYS A 74 -3.25 21.94 21.88
N LYS A 75 -2.34 21.10 21.34
CA LYS A 75 -1.17 21.53 20.55
C LYS A 75 -1.57 22.39 19.35
N TYR A 76 -2.68 22.06 18.69
CA TYR A 76 -3.17 22.77 17.50
C TYR A 76 -4.27 23.81 17.78
N GLY A 77 -4.64 24.00 19.05
CA GLY A 77 -5.70 24.92 19.46
C GLY A 77 -7.05 24.62 18.81
N ILE A 78 -7.42 23.34 18.70
CA ILE A 78 -8.69 22.89 18.11
C ILE A 78 -9.76 22.83 19.21
N THR A 79 -10.87 23.52 18.97
CA THR A 79 -12.01 23.69 19.88
C THR A 79 -13.35 23.20 19.30
N ARG A 80 -13.42 22.98 17.98
CA ARG A 80 -14.60 22.50 17.23
C ARG A 80 -14.17 21.49 16.17
N PHE A 81 -15.16 20.76 15.63
CA PHE A 81 -14.99 19.84 14.51
C PHE A 81 -15.98 20.17 13.38
N PRO A 82 -15.69 19.84 12.10
CA PRO A 82 -14.42 19.28 11.61
C PRO A 82 -13.25 20.25 11.76
N ALA A 83 -12.01 19.76 11.80
CA ALA A 83 -10.81 20.60 11.82
C ALA A 83 -9.69 19.99 10.98
N VAL A 84 -8.88 20.84 10.36
CA VAL A 84 -7.79 20.43 9.45
C VAL A 84 -6.51 21.16 9.81
N VAL A 85 -5.43 20.39 9.93
CA VAL A 85 -4.08 20.86 10.25
C VAL A 85 -3.13 20.40 9.14
N VAL A 86 -2.23 21.28 8.70
CA VAL A 86 -1.22 20.99 7.67
C VAL A 86 0.15 21.40 8.19
N ASP A 87 1.05 20.43 8.30
CA ASP A 87 2.42 20.56 8.83
C ASP A 87 2.45 21.28 10.19
N GLY A 88 1.51 20.90 11.05
CA GLY A 88 1.35 21.41 12.41
C GLY A 88 0.61 22.74 12.54
N VAL A 89 0.19 23.37 11.44
CA VAL A 89 -0.58 24.64 11.45
C VAL A 89 -2.05 24.38 11.14
N LYS A 90 -2.96 24.89 11.96
CA LYS A 90 -4.41 24.79 11.74
C LYS A 90 -4.82 25.61 10.51
N VAL A 91 -5.50 24.97 9.57
CA VAL A 91 -5.95 25.52 8.28
C VAL A 91 -7.47 25.75 8.25
N GLY A 92 -8.25 24.96 9.00
CA GLY A 92 -9.70 25.14 9.10
C GLY A 92 -10.30 24.48 10.33
N GLU A 93 -11.46 24.98 10.79
CA GLU A 93 -12.16 24.53 11.99
C GLU A 93 -13.64 24.93 11.96
N GLY A 94 -14.54 24.00 12.32
CA GLY A 94 -15.99 24.22 12.32
C GLY A 94 -16.59 24.25 10.92
N ASP A 95 -17.46 25.23 10.65
CA ASP A 95 -18.12 25.45 9.36
C ASP A 95 -17.18 26.02 8.29
N VAL A 96 -16.11 25.27 7.98
CA VAL A 96 -15.17 25.59 6.89
C VAL A 96 -15.62 24.98 5.57
N ALA A 97 -15.88 25.86 4.58
CA ALA A 97 -16.12 25.48 3.20
C ALA A 97 -14.95 24.63 2.66
N VAL A 98 -15.27 23.53 2.00
CA VAL A 98 -14.31 22.53 1.51
C VAL A 98 -13.27 23.19 0.60
N GLU A 99 -13.73 24.09 -0.26
CA GLU A 99 -12.95 24.84 -1.26
C GLU A 99 -11.83 25.66 -0.62
N ASN A 100 -12.09 26.27 0.54
CA ASN A 100 -11.11 27.08 1.27
C ASN A 100 -10.01 26.20 1.88
N VAL A 101 -10.40 25.05 2.44
CA VAL A 101 -9.46 24.06 2.99
C VAL A 101 -8.60 23.46 1.87
N LEU A 102 -9.21 23.07 0.75
CA LEU A 102 -8.50 22.53 -0.41
C LEU A 102 -7.54 23.54 -1.04
N ARG A 103 -7.95 24.81 -1.17
CA ARG A 103 -7.07 25.89 -1.66
C ARG A 103 -5.86 26.07 -0.75
N ALA A 104 -6.06 26.20 0.56
CA ALA A 104 -4.95 26.35 1.51
C ALA A 104 -4.04 25.11 1.60
N ILE A 105 -4.56 23.91 1.30
CA ILE A 105 -3.74 22.71 1.07
C ILE A 105 -2.91 22.86 -0.23
N GLN A 106 -3.53 23.24 -1.35
CA GLN A 106 -2.82 23.44 -2.62
C GLN A 106 -1.76 24.56 -2.56
N ASP A 107 -2.03 25.67 -1.89
CA ASP A 107 -1.06 26.77 -1.70
C ASP A 107 0.16 26.31 -0.89
N ARG A 108 -0.07 25.51 0.17
CA ARG A 108 1.01 24.87 0.95
C ARG A 108 1.78 23.83 0.13
N ALA A 109 1.09 23.04 -0.69
CA ALA A 109 1.73 22.08 -1.57
C ALA A 109 2.62 22.79 -2.62
N ARG A 110 2.16 23.90 -3.22
CA ARG A 110 2.98 24.74 -4.12
C ARG A 110 4.21 25.32 -3.43
N ALA A 111 4.10 25.68 -2.15
CA ALA A 111 5.21 26.20 -1.35
C ALA A 111 6.24 25.14 -0.92
N GLU A 112 5.81 23.91 -0.59
CA GLU A 112 6.71 22.81 -0.20
C GLU A 112 7.28 22.04 -1.41
N PHE A 113 6.52 21.97 -2.50
CA PHE A 113 6.88 21.31 -3.76
C PHE A 113 6.88 22.34 -4.90
N PRO A 114 7.98 23.11 -5.08
CA PRO A 114 8.11 24.06 -6.19
C PRO A 114 8.03 23.39 -7.58
N GLU A 115 8.16 22.07 -7.65
CA GLU A 115 7.90 21.27 -8.86
C GLU A 115 6.45 21.39 -9.36
N LEU A 116 5.49 21.61 -8.46
CA LEU A 116 4.09 21.93 -8.79
C LEU A 116 3.91 23.35 -9.35
N ALA A 117 4.89 24.23 -9.15
CA ALA A 117 4.94 25.55 -9.79
C ALA A 117 5.70 25.52 -11.12
N SER A 118 6.74 24.70 -11.27
CA SER A 118 7.54 24.59 -12.49
C SER A 118 6.94 23.70 -13.59
N LEU A 119 5.78 23.06 -13.36
CA LEU A 119 4.99 22.44 -14.42
C LEU A 119 4.25 23.48 -15.29
N GLU A 120 4.19 24.75 -14.87
CA GLU A 120 3.75 25.84 -15.73
C GLU A 120 4.91 26.31 -16.64
N LEU A 121 4.83 25.90 -17.91
CA LEU A 121 5.51 26.53 -19.05
C LEU A 121 7.04 26.75 -18.91
N VAL A 122 7.80 25.69 -19.15
CA VAL A 122 8.95 25.82 -20.08
C VAL A 122 8.42 25.51 -21.48
N PRO A 123 8.14 26.52 -22.33
CA PRO A 123 7.91 26.26 -23.75
C PRO A 123 9.15 25.52 -24.30
N PRO A 124 8.99 24.50 -25.15
CA PRO A 124 10.14 23.87 -25.78
C PRO A 124 10.91 24.96 -26.51
N ARG A 125 12.18 25.19 -26.12
CA ARG A 125 13.03 26.19 -26.78
C ARG A 125 12.96 25.94 -28.27
N PRO A 126 12.54 26.92 -29.10
CA PRO A 126 12.48 26.70 -30.53
C PRO A 126 13.88 26.40 -31.02
N THR A 127 14.13 25.15 -31.42
CA THR A 127 15.40 24.72 -31.98
C THR A 127 15.71 25.65 -33.16
N PRO A 128 16.84 26.38 -33.16
CA PRO A 128 17.13 27.32 -34.23
C PRO A 128 17.18 26.54 -35.56
N ALA A 129 16.23 26.86 -36.45
CA ALA A 129 16.09 26.14 -37.70
C ALA A 129 17.38 26.28 -38.53
N PRO A 130 18.00 25.17 -38.99
CA PRO A 130 19.13 25.24 -39.88
C PRO A 130 18.80 26.06 -41.13
N VAL A 131 19.67 27.00 -41.47
CA VAL A 131 19.45 27.93 -42.59
C VAL A 131 19.36 27.16 -43.90
N GLN A 132 18.29 27.36 -44.66
CA GLN A 132 18.08 26.75 -45.97
C GLN A 132 19.14 27.23 -46.98
N PRO A 133 19.67 26.34 -47.83
CA PRO A 133 20.26 26.71 -49.11
C PRO A 133 19.43 26.17 -50.29
N VAL A 134 19.00 27.10 -51.14
CA VAL A 134 18.83 26.93 -52.60
C VAL A 134 17.80 25.90 -53.09
N VAL A 135 16.68 26.43 -53.58
CA VAL A 135 15.74 25.77 -54.49
C VAL A 135 16.47 25.10 -55.66
N LYS A 136 16.15 23.83 -55.94
CA LYS A 136 16.42 23.22 -57.25
C LYS A 136 15.17 22.51 -57.76
N GLU A 137 14.47 23.19 -58.65
CA GLU A 137 13.23 22.75 -59.30
C GLU A 137 13.49 21.61 -60.29
N LEU A 138 12.59 20.62 -60.33
CA LEU A 138 12.37 19.57 -61.34
C LEU A 138 11.06 18.79 -60.97
N PRO A 139 10.46 17.98 -61.85
CA PRO A 139 9.01 18.03 -62.09
C PRO A 139 8.16 17.02 -61.29
N PRO A 140 6.81 17.22 -61.25
CA PRO A 140 5.89 16.31 -60.56
C PRO A 140 5.52 15.06 -61.39
N PRO A 141 5.46 13.87 -60.76
CA PRO A 141 4.72 12.74 -61.30
C PRO A 141 3.82 12.03 -60.26
N GLN A 142 2.51 12.09 -60.53
CA GLN A 142 1.48 11.08 -60.25
C GLN A 142 1.02 10.81 -58.79
N PRO A 143 -0.28 10.51 -58.56
CA PRO A 143 -0.81 10.10 -57.27
C PRO A 143 -0.55 8.60 -57.03
N VAL A 144 0.17 8.26 -55.97
CA VAL A 144 0.36 6.87 -55.53
C VAL A 144 -0.82 6.45 -54.66
N ALA A 145 -1.33 5.23 -54.88
CA ALA A 145 -2.57 4.74 -54.30
C ALA A 145 -2.51 4.50 -52.78
N SER A 146 -3.70 4.49 -52.15
CA SER A 146 -3.91 4.12 -50.75
C SER A 146 -3.30 2.75 -50.42
N PRO A 147 -2.63 2.57 -49.27
CA PRO A 147 -2.20 1.24 -48.83
C PRO A 147 -3.42 0.35 -48.54
N PRO A 148 -3.33 -0.97 -48.82
CA PRO A 148 -4.41 -1.91 -48.52
C PRO A 148 -4.60 -2.11 -47.00
N PRO A 149 -5.79 -2.53 -46.55
CA PRO A 149 -6.03 -2.85 -45.14
C PRO A 149 -5.19 -4.06 -44.69
N PRO A 150 -4.81 -4.13 -43.39
CA PRO A 150 -4.06 -5.26 -42.85
C PRO A 150 -4.89 -6.55 -42.87
N PRO A 151 -4.26 -7.73 -43.03
CA PRO A 151 -4.95 -9.01 -42.99
C PRO A 151 -5.51 -9.32 -41.59
N PRO A 152 -6.59 -10.11 -41.50
CA PRO A 152 -7.16 -10.52 -40.21
C PRO A 152 -6.18 -11.41 -39.42
N ALA A 153 -6.18 -11.27 -38.10
CA ALA A 153 -5.39 -12.10 -37.20
C ALA A 153 -5.87 -13.57 -37.20
N PRO A 154 -4.97 -14.56 -37.01
CA PRO A 154 -5.35 -15.96 -36.91
C PRO A 154 -6.20 -16.24 -35.66
N PRO A 155 -7.09 -17.25 -35.69
CA PRO A 155 -7.92 -17.62 -34.55
C PRO A 155 -7.08 -18.17 -33.38
N PRO A 156 -7.55 -18.02 -32.12
CA PRO A 156 -6.87 -18.58 -30.96
C PRO A 156 -6.89 -20.13 -30.95
N PRO A 157 -5.87 -20.79 -30.37
CA PRO A 157 -5.85 -22.24 -30.24
C PRO A 157 -6.93 -22.76 -29.26
N PRO A 158 -7.39 -24.01 -29.42
CA PRO A 158 -8.39 -24.61 -28.54
C PRO A 158 -7.84 -24.89 -27.13
N PRO A 159 -8.70 -24.90 -26.09
CA PRO A 159 -8.30 -25.25 -24.73
C PRO A 159 -7.96 -26.75 -24.60
N PRO A 160 -7.01 -27.13 -23.72
CA PRO A 160 -6.74 -28.53 -23.38
C PRO A 160 -7.89 -29.13 -22.53
N PRO A 161 -8.10 -30.45 -22.59
CA PRO A 161 -9.21 -31.13 -21.89
C PRO A 161 -8.98 -31.28 -20.38
N GLU A 162 -10.08 -31.39 -19.63
CA GLU A 162 -10.08 -31.76 -18.21
C GLU A 162 -9.71 -33.23 -17.96
N ILE A 163 -9.06 -33.51 -16.82
CA ILE A 163 -8.72 -34.87 -16.39
C ILE A 163 -8.99 -35.04 -14.88
N THR A 164 -10.04 -35.79 -14.57
CA THR A 164 -10.33 -36.51 -13.30
C THR A 164 -10.04 -38.01 -13.51
N PRO A 165 -10.24 -38.97 -12.56
CA PRO A 165 -10.51 -38.91 -11.09
C PRO A 165 -9.23 -38.69 -10.23
N VAL A 166 -8.84 -39.34 -9.10
CA VAL A 166 -9.24 -40.58 -8.36
C VAL A 166 -9.02 -40.40 -6.84
N GLU A 167 -9.56 -41.32 -6.04
CA GLU A 167 -9.60 -41.33 -4.57
C GLU A 167 -8.43 -42.07 -3.86
N ALA A 168 -8.30 -41.80 -2.54
CA ALA A 168 -7.75 -42.68 -1.49
C ALA A 168 -6.23 -43.03 -1.58
N VAL A 169 -5.54 -43.58 -0.56
CA VAL A 169 -5.90 -44.30 0.69
C VAL A 169 -5.01 -43.85 1.86
N SER A 170 -5.50 -43.89 3.11
CA SER A 170 -4.67 -43.83 4.33
C SER A 170 -4.42 -45.23 4.91
N PRO A 171 -3.23 -45.52 5.46
CA PRO A 171 -3.22 -46.02 6.84
C PRO A 171 -2.01 -45.60 7.72
N ARG A 172 -2.32 -44.89 8.81
CA ARG A 172 -2.01 -45.26 10.21
C ARG A 172 -0.96 -46.36 10.45
N ALA A 173 0.14 -46.00 11.14
CA ALA A 173 0.80 -46.83 12.16
C ALA A 173 1.56 -45.94 13.16
N GLU A 174 1.75 -46.39 14.40
CA GLU A 174 2.42 -45.66 15.51
C GLU A 174 3.47 -46.60 16.20
N PRO A 175 4.00 -46.37 17.42
CA PRO A 175 5.45 -46.31 17.63
C PRO A 175 6.04 -47.51 18.42
N LYS A 176 7.38 -47.55 18.59
CA LYS A 176 8.06 -47.74 19.90
C LYS A 176 9.60 -47.55 19.83
N PRO A 177 10.33 -47.43 20.97
CA PRO A 177 11.63 -46.72 21.00
C PRO A 177 12.81 -47.43 21.72
N ILE A 178 14.01 -46.82 21.63
CA ILE A 178 15.20 -46.85 22.54
C ILE A 178 15.83 -48.21 22.91
N GLU A 179 17.12 -48.40 22.56
CA GLU A 179 18.28 -48.83 23.40
C GLU A 179 19.56 -48.93 22.51
N PRO A 180 20.80 -49.20 23.01
CA PRO A 180 21.60 -48.35 23.91
C PRO A 180 23.03 -48.02 23.34
N SER A 181 23.86 -47.32 24.12
CA SER A 181 25.31 -47.04 23.85
C SER A 181 26.21 -48.06 24.59
N PRO A 182 27.54 -48.23 24.34
CA PRO A 182 28.62 -47.20 24.24
C PRO A 182 29.31 -47.29 22.84
N PRO A 183 30.66 -47.24 22.53
CA PRO A 183 31.92 -47.01 23.29
C PRO A 183 32.73 -45.72 22.89
N PRO A 184 33.87 -45.40 23.57
CA PRO A 184 34.66 -44.16 23.34
C PRO A 184 35.87 -44.30 22.36
N PRO A 185 36.59 -43.21 22.00
CA PRO A 185 37.24 -43.06 20.69
C PRO A 185 38.79 -43.05 20.65
N PRO A 186 39.40 -43.14 19.45
CA PRO A 186 40.77 -42.69 19.17
C PRO A 186 40.82 -41.20 18.71
N PRO A 187 41.90 -40.44 19.01
CA PRO A 187 42.01 -39.02 18.64
C PRO A 187 42.74 -38.78 17.30
N ALA A 188 42.25 -37.84 16.48
CA ALA A 188 43.00 -37.32 15.32
C ALA A 188 42.59 -35.89 14.91
N ILE A 189 43.58 -35.00 14.90
CA ILE A 189 43.78 -33.85 13.98
C ILE A 189 42.60 -32.88 13.75
N ALA A 190 42.77 -31.63 14.18
CA ALA A 190 41.85 -30.54 13.83
C ALA A 190 41.97 -30.14 12.34
N PRO A 191 40.85 -30.03 11.59
CA PRO A 191 40.88 -29.51 10.22
C PRO A 191 41.05 -27.97 10.20
N PRO A 192 41.60 -27.40 9.10
CA PRO A 192 41.68 -25.95 8.93
C PRO A 192 40.29 -25.31 8.78
N PRO A 193 40.13 -24.01 9.08
CA PRO A 193 38.83 -23.34 9.00
C PRO A 193 38.32 -23.24 7.54
N PRO A 194 37.01 -23.46 7.30
CA PRO A 194 36.43 -23.33 5.97
C PRO A 194 36.37 -21.87 5.52
N LEU A 195 36.60 -21.64 4.22
CA LEU A 195 36.37 -20.36 3.57
C LEU A 195 34.87 -19.99 3.59
N PRO A 196 34.50 -18.69 3.66
CA PRO A 196 33.11 -18.27 3.62
C PRO A 196 32.45 -18.61 2.27
N PRO A 197 31.16 -19.01 2.27
CA PRO A 197 30.45 -19.35 1.03
C PRO A 197 30.19 -18.09 0.18
N PRO A 198 30.14 -18.23 -1.16
CA PRO A 198 29.83 -17.12 -2.06
C PRO A 198 28.37 -16.63 -1.88
N PRO A 199 28.09 -15.34 -2.12
CA PRO A 199 26.74 -14.79 -1.99
C PRO A 199 25.79 -15.39 -3.04
N VAL A 200 24.70 -15.99 -2.58
CA VAL A 200 23.66 -16.55 -3.46
C VAL A 200 22.84 -15.42 -4.08
N ALA A 201 22.85 -15.32 -5.40
CA ALA A 201 22.04 -14.34 -6.12
C ALA A 201 20.53 -14.57 -5.90
N PRO A 202 19.71 -13.51 -5.68
CA PRO A 202 18.29 -13.67 -5.41
C PRO A 202 17.55 -14.20 -6.64
N ARG A 203 17.06 -15.45 -6.55
CA ARG A 203 16.13 -15.99 -7.55
C ARG A 203 14.79 -15.24 -7.46
N ALA A 204 14.30 -14.75 -8.59
CA ALA A 204 12.96 -14.16 -8.67
C ALA A 204 11.90 -15.21 -8.32
N LEU A 205 11.10 -14.96 -7.28
CA LEU A 205 10.07 -15.88 -6.80
C LEU A 205 8.74 -15.59 -7.49
N THR A 206 8.44 -16.32 -8.56
CA THR A 206 7.12 -16.34 -9.20
C THR A 206 6.09 -17.01 -8.28
N ALA A 207 5.45 -16.23 -7.41
CA ALA A 207 4.38 -16.70 -6.54
C ALA A 207 3.10 -16.98 -7.34
N VAL A 208 2.81 -18.25 -7.63
CA VAL A 208 1.58 -18.68 -8.30
C VAL A 208 0.42 -18.66 -7.29
N VAL A 209 -0.20 -17.49 -7.10
CA VAL A 209 -1.31 -17.32 -6.16
C VAL A 209 -2.64 -17.68 -6.83
N LYS A 210 -3.15 -18.90 -6.57
CA LYS A 210 -4.50 -19.30 -6.96
C LYS A 210 -5.52 -18.73 -5.96
N LEU A 211 -6.23 -17.67 -6.33
CA LEU A 211 -7.30 -17.11 -5.48
C LEU A 211 -8.49 -18.09 -5.42
N VAL A 212 -8.77 -18.59 -4.21
CA VAL A 212 -9.99 -19.35 -3.89
C VAL A 212 -10.94 -18.42 -3.14
N LEU A 213 -12.10 -18.14 -3.73
CA LEU A 213 -13.16 -17.33 -3.11
C LEU A 213 -14.01 -18.20 -2.17
N GLY A 214 -13.65 -18.24 -0.89
CA GLY A 214 -14.39 -19.00 0.13
C GLY A 214 -13.76 -18.91 1.52
N ARG A 215 -14.25 -19.75 2.46
CA ARG A 215 -13.58 -20.05 3.73
C ARG A 215 -12.73 -21.31 3.54
N PRO A 216 -11.40 -21.23 3.44
CA PRO A 216 -10.54 -22.42 3.41
C PRO A 216 -10.36 -22.99 4.81
N ASP A 217 -10.49 -24.30 4.97
CA ASP A 217 -10.28 -24.98 6.25
C ASP A 217 -8.80 -25.20 6.58
N ASN A 218 -7.92 -25.21 5.57
CA ASN A 218 -6.48 -25.37 5.68
C ASN A 218 -5.74 -24.10 5.21
N CYS A 219 -4.69 -23.68 5.93
CA CYS A 219 -3.88 -22.54 5.48
C CYS A 219 -3.15 -22.83 4.17
N GLY A 220 -2.77 -24.09 3.91
CA GLY A 220 -2.07 -24.52 2.69
C GLY A 220 -2.82 -24.30 1.37
N GLU A 221 -4.16 -24.19 1.43
CA GLU A 221 -5.05 -23.90 0.29
C GLU A 221 -5.48 -22.43 0.23
N CYS A 222 -5.20 -21.68 1.28
CA CYS A 222 -5.55 -20.28 1.39
C CYS A 222 -4.58 -19.44 0.56
N ALA A 223 -5.11 -18.60 -0.34
CA ALA A 223 -4.35 -17.69 -1.22
C ALA A 223 -3.39 -16.73 -0.49
N TYR A 224 -3.47 -16.68 0.85
CA TYR A 224 -2.66 -15.84 1.71
C TYR A 224 -1.55 -16.58 2.46
N TYR A 225 -1.31 -17.90 2.28
CA TYR A 225 -0.22 -18.60 2.98
C TYR A 225 0.98 -18.91 2.06
N GLY A 226 2.13 -18.32 2.37
CA GLY A 226 3.39 -18.69 1.72
C GLY A 226 3.96 -19.97 2.33
N GLN A 227 3.73 -21.13 1.70
CA GLN A 227 4.26 -22.42 2.18
C GLN A 227 5.80 -22.41 2.34
N LEU A 228 6.52 -21.69 1.48
CA LEU A 228 7.98 -21.52 1.51
C LEU A 228 8.49 -20.56 2.61
N THR A 229 7.63 -19.70 3.16
CA THR A 229 8.00 -18.69 4.17
C THR A 229 7.33 -18.91 5.52
N SER A 230 6.37 -19.83 5.59
CA SER A 230 5.44 -20.04 6.70
C SER A 230 4.74 -18.77 7.17
N ARG A 231 4.47 -17.81 6.27
CA ARG A 231 3.79 -16.53 6.59
C ARG A 231 2.41 -16.41 5.97
N CYS A 232 1.49 -15.82 6.73
CA CYS A 232 0.22 -15.35 6.21
C CYS A 232 0.37 -13.91 5.68
N PHE A 233 0.24 -13.71 4.37
CA PHE A 233 0.29 -12.42 3.70
C PHE A 233 -0.88 -11.49 4.07
N LEU A 234 -2.05 -12.04 4.44
CA LEU A 234 -3.22 -11.24 4.86
C LEU A 234 -3.01 -10.54 6.21
N PHE A 235 -2.30 -11.19 7.14
CA PHE A 235 -2.06 -10.69 8.49
C PHE A 235 -0.59 -10.30 8.75
N GLY A 236 0.33 -10.56 7.81
CA GLY A 236 1.75 -10.27 7.90
C GLY A 236 2.58 -11.22 8.79
N PHE A 237 1.95 -12.01 9.65
CA PHE A 237 2.63 -12.85 10.67
C PHE A 237 3.07 -14.23 10.15
N ALA A 238 4.00 -14.86 10.87
CA ALA A 238 4.33 -16.28 10.68
C ALA A 238 3.24 -17.16 11.32
N VAL A 239 2.91 -18.30 10.68
CA VAL A 239 1.91 -19.26 11.15
C VAL A 239 2.61 -20.58 11.46
N SER A 240 2.72 -20.90 12.76
CA SER A 240 3.47 -22.08 13.23
C SER A 240 2.81 -23.42 12.91
N ASN A 241 1.53 -23.43 12.52
CA ASN A 241 0.80 -24.64 12.13
C ASN A 241 -0.20 -24.34 10.98
N PRO A 242 0.06 -24.77 9.73
CA PRO A 242 -0.85 -24.54 8.61
C PRO A 242 -2.18 -25.30 8.72
N ALA A 243 -2.24 -26.38 9.49
CA ALA A 243 -3.46 -27.17 9.69
C ALA A 243 -4.46 -26.52 10.68
N SER A 244 -4.11 -25.38 11.29
CA SER A 244 -5.03 -24.60 12.13
C SER A 244 -4.83 -23.09 11.89
N PRO A 245 -5.39 -22.56 10.77
CA PRO A 245 -5.15 -21.18 10.37
C PRO A 245 -5.74 -20.16 11.38
N PRO A 246 -4.97 -19.12 11.81
CA PRO A 246 -5.47 -18.10 12.74
C PRO A 246 -6.66 -17.30 12.16
N CYS A 247 -6.84 -17.34 10.83
CA CYS A 247 -8.03 -16.88 10.11
C CYS A 247 -9.35 -17.38 10.75
N LYS A 248 -9.35 -18.60 11.30
CA LYS A 248 -10.52 -19.26 11.91
C LYS A 248 -10.80 -18.81 13.34
N GLN A 249 -9.82 -18.21 14.03
CA GLN A 249 -9.98 -17.66 15.38
C GLN A 249 -10.37 -16.18 15.36
N TYR A 250 -9.71 -15.35 14.54
CA TYR A 250 -10.06 -13.92 14.44
C TYR A 250 -11.47 -13.68 13.88
N ALA A 251 -11.99 -14.59 13.05
CA ALA A 251 -13.38 -14.59 12.59
C ALA A 251 -14.40 -15.12 13.63
N ARG A 252 -13.98 -15.38 14.87
CA ARG A 252 -14.82 -15.87 15.99
C ARG A 252 -14.79 -14.98 17.23
N SER A 253 -14.04 -13.89 17.22
CA SER A 253 -13.96 -12.90 18.31
C SER A 253 -14.49 -11.53 17.85
N GLY A 254 -15.67 -11.53 17.22
CA GLY A 254 -16.37 -10.32 16.78
C GLY A 254 -17.85 -10.62 16.55
N GLY A 255 -18.69 -10.28 17.54
CA GLY A 255 -20.09 -10.69 17.64
C GLY A 255 -20.27 -11.75 18.72
#